data_AF-A0A379SE73-F1
#
_entry.id   AF-A0A379SE73-F1
#
_cell.length_a   1.000
_cell.length_b   1.000
_cell.length_c   1.000
_cell.angle_alpha   90.00
_cell.angle_beta   90.00
_cell.angle_gamma   90.00
#
_symmetry.space_group_name_H-M   'P 1'
#
loop_
_entity.id
_entity.type
_entity.pdbx_description
1 polymer ?
#
loop_
_entity_poly.entity_id
_entity_poly.type
_entity_poly.pdbx_seq_one_letter_code
_entity_poly.pdbx_strand_id
1 'polypeptide(L)'
;MLQRQFIPPTPEQRRSILSEYGFECEQRIREDKCKEMTTLSRSRRWELEHKGAFPLRQHLGRNSCTWLLSDVLWWVRNPPAINNIINPHQRAKDKKKRQERIGTCVEYTGA
;
A
#
# COMPACT_ATOMS: atom_id res chain seq x y z
N MET A 1 -16.46 12.26 6.29
CA MET A 1 -16.01 10.93 5.81
C MET A 1 -14.92 10.43 6.76
N LEU A 2 -15.17 9.36 7.52
CA LEU A 2 -14.19 8.82 8.48
C LEU A 2 -13.00 8.21 7.71
N GLN A 3 -11.86 8.90 7.74
CA GLN A 3 -10.59 8.32 7.33
C GLN A 3 -10.25 7.25 8.37
N ARG A 4 -10.43 5.96 8.03
CA ARG A 4 -10.01 4.85 8.90
C ARG A 4 -8.49 4.79 8.87
N GLN A 5 -7.87 5.35 9.90
CA GLN A 5 -6.44 5.22 10.15
C GLN A 5 -6.13 3.79 10.61
N PHE A 6 -4.93 3.33 10.30
CA PHE A 6 -4.43 2.06 10.82
C PHE A 6 -4.25 2.20 12.33
N ILE A 7 -5.00 1.40 13.10
CA ILE A 7 -4.85 1.33 14.55
C ILE A 7 -3.94 0.12 14.83
N PRO A 8 -2.75 0.33 15.43
CA PRO A 8 -1.87 -0.78 15.77
C PRO A 8 -2.57 -1.69 16.80
N PRO A 9 -2.42 -3.03 16.67
CA PRO A 9 -3.00 -3.97 17.62
C PRO A 9 -2.40 -3.81 19.02
N THR A 10 -3.18 -4.16 20.05
CA THR A 10 -2.68 -4.31 21.42
C THR A 10 -1.72 -5.52 21.53
N PRO A 11 -0.84 -5.58 22.54
CA PRO A 11 0.09 -6.70 22.71
C PRO A 11 -0.59 -8.07 22.80
N GLU A 12 -1.80 -8.14 23.39
CA GLU A 12 -2.59 -9.36 23.47
C GLU A 12 -3.12 -9.80 22.10
N GLN A 13 -3.63 -8.85 21.31
CA GLN A 13 -4.05 -9.10 19.93
C GLN A 13 -2.89 -9.55 19.04
N ARG A 14 -1.69 -8.99 19.24
CA ARG A 14 -0.48 -9.43 18.52
C ARG A 14 -0.18 -10.91 18.79
N ARG A 15 -0.18 -11.33 20.06
CA ARG A 15 0.06 -12.73 20.45
C ARG A 15 -1.00 -13.67 19.86
N SER A 16 -2.27 -13.26 19.91
CA SER A 16 -3.38 -14.04 19.37
C SER A 16 -3.21 -14.27 17.86
N ILE A 17 -2.89 -13.24 17.09
CA ILE A 17 -2.69 -13.37 15.64
C ILE A 17 -1.44 -14.15 15.30
N LEU A 18 -0.33 -13.93 16.01
CA LEU A 18 0.88 -14.73 15.76
C LEU A 18 0.59 -16.21 15.99
N SER A 19 -0.11 -16.55 17.07
CA SER A 19 -0.56 -17.92 17.35
C SER A 19 -1.51 -18.47 16.28
N GLU A 20 -2.49 -17.69 15.82
CA GLU A 20 -3.44 -18.08 14.76
C GLU A 20 -2.73 -18.44 13.45
N TYR A 21 -1.65 -17.73 13.11
CA TYR A 21 -0.86 -17.99 11.90
C TYR A 21 0.30 -18.98 12.12
N GLY A 22 0.46 -19.53 13.33
CA GLY A 22 1.49 -20.53 13.65
C GLY A 22 2.89 -19.97 13.90
N PHE A 23 3.01 -18.70 14.29
CA PHE A 23 4.27 -18.06 14.68
C PHE A 23 4.41 -17.99 16.20
N GLU A 24 5.49 -18.52 16.74
CA GLU A 24 5.77 -18.53 18.19
C GLU A 24 6.23 -17.15 18.71
N CYS A 25 6.86 -16.34 17.85
CA CYS A 25 7.46 -15.06 18.20
C CYS A 25 7.20 -13.98 17.15
N GLU A 26 7.26 -12.72 17.57
CA GLU A 26 7.18 -11.57 16.67
C GLU A 26 8.41 -11.51 15.75
N GLN A 27 8.16 -11.48 14.44
CA GLN A 27 9.21 -11.38 13.43
C GLN A 27 9.21 -10.01 12.76
N ARG A 28 10.40 -9.52 12.42
CA ARG A 28 10.56 -8.33 11.57
C ARG A 28 10.65 -8.77 10.12
N ILE A 29 9.71 -8.30 9.30
CA ILE A 29 9.70 -8.59 7.87
C ILE A 29 10.43 -7.50 7.07
N ARG A 30 11.20 -7.93 6.07
CA ARG A 30 11.83 -7.05 5.07
C ARG A 30 10.86 -6.76 3.92
N GLU A 31 11.31 -5.92 2.97
CA GLU A 31 10.49 -5.50 1.82
C GLU A 31 9.97 -6.66 0.99
N ASP A 32 10.78 -7.67 0.74
CA ASP A 32 10.41 -8.84 -0.08
C ASP A 32 9.25 -9.60 0.54
N LYS A 33 9.35 -9.92 1.83
CA LYS A 33 8.28 -10.62 2.55
C LYS A 33 7.04 -9.75 2.70
N CYS A 34 7.20 -8.45 2.94
CA CYS A 34 6.08 -7.51 2.99
C CYS A 34 5.34 -7.43 1.64
N LYS A 35 6.07 -7.49 0.51
CA LYS A 35 5.51 -7.56 -0.84
C LYS A 35 4.73 -8.86 -1.06
N GLU A 36 5.26 -9.98 -0.62
CA GLU A 36 4.59 -11.29 -0.72
C GLU A 36 3.28 -11.30 0.08
N MET A 37 3.31 -10.81 1.33
CA MET A 37 2.14 -10.81 2.21
C MET A 37 1.04 -9.83 1.76
N THR A 38 1.43 -8.65 1.29
CA THR A 38 0.47 -7.56 0.99
C THR A 38 0.11 -7.49 -0.50
N THR A 39 0.92 -8.08 -1.39
CA THR A 39 0.85 -7.95 -2.86
C THR A 39 0.99 -6.51 -3.39
N LEU A 40 1.12 -5.50 -2.51
CA LEU A 40 1.26 -4.10 -2.88
C LEU A 40 2.67 -3.75 -3.36
N SER A 41 2.74 -2.87 -4.35
CA SER A 41 4.01 -2.28 -4.79
C SER A 41 4.61 -1.37 -3.71
N ARG A 42 5.93 -1.13 -3.80
CA ARG A 42 6.67 -0.26 -2.88
C ARG A 42 6.09 1.16 -2.82
N SER A 43 5.84 1.77 -3.98
CA SER A 43 5.24 3.11 -4.07
C SER A 43 3.86 3.16 -3.45
N ARG A 44 3.07 2.09 -3.63
CA ARG A 44 1.73 2.01 -3.07
C ARG A 44 1.75 1.94 -1.55
N ARG A 45 2.65 1.14 -0.97
CA ARG A 45 2.89 1.12 0.48
C ARG A 45 3.32 2.48 1.00
N TRP A 46 4.25 3.15 0.31
CA TRP A 46 4.68 4.51 0.68
C TRP A 46 3.52 5.51 0.73
N GLU A 47 2.63 5.51 -0.27
CA GLU A 47 1.42 6.35 -0.25
C GLU A 47 0.50 6.03 0.93
N LEU A 48 0.34 4.75 1.25
CA LEU A 48 -0.50 4.31 2.37
C LEU A 48 0.09 4.67 3.73
N GLU A 49 1.41 4.56 3.87
CA GLU A 49 2.15 5.03 5.05
C GLU A 49 1.90 6.54 5.25
N HIS A 50 1.99 7.35 4.19
CA HIS A 50 1.73 8.79 4.26
C HIS A 50 0.28 9.13 4.58
N LYS A 51 -0.66 8.26 4.17
CA LYS A 51 -2.09 8.39 4.51
C LYS A 51 -2.43 7.86 5.90
N GLY A 52 -1.45 7.34 6.66
CA GLY A 52 -1.68 6.73 7.98
C GLY A 52 -2.52 5.45 7.91
N ALA A 53 -2.57 4.83 6.74
CA ALA A 53 -3.44 3.70 6.46
C ALA A 53 -2.67 2.38 6.35
N PHE A 54 -1.36 2.38 6.55
CA PHE A 54 -0.48 1.20 6.61
C PHE A 54 0.50 1.36 7.78
N PRO A 55 0.97 0.28 8.41
CA PRO A 55 1.94 0.37 9.49
C PRO A 55 3.21 1.14 9.09
N LEU A 56 3.73 1.95 10.01
CA LEU A 56 4.95 2.73 9.79
C LEU A 56 6.15 1.79 9.60
N ARG A 57 7.00 2.12 8.61
CA ARG A 57 8.29 1.46 8.43
C ARG A 57 9.26 1.77 9.56
N GLN A 58 9.95 0.75 10.03
CA GLN A 58 11.07 0.88 10.98
C GLN A 58 12.39 0.77 10.23
N HIS A 59 13.25 1.78 10.37
CA HIS A 59 14.58 1.77 9.77
C HIS A 59 15.54 0.97 10.66
N LEU A 60 16.07 -0.13 10.14
CA LEU A 60 17.12 -0.91 10.80
C LEU A 60 18.53 -0.38 10.46
N GLY A 61 18.65 0.34 9.34
CA GLY A 61 19.90 0.96 8.88
C GLY A 61 19.67 1.90 7.70
N ARG A 62 20.74 2.35 7.03
CA ARG A 62 20.66 3.36 5.93
C ARG A 62 19.70 2.96 4.80
N ASN A 63 19.73 1.69 4.38
CA ASN A 63 18.93 1.19 3.26
C ASN A 63 17.97 0.06 3.65
N SER A 64 17.84 -0.23 4.95
CA SER A 64 17.04 -1.36 5.44
C SER A 64 15.80 -0.84 6.16
N CYS A 65 14.64 -1.14 5.58
CA CYS A 65 13.33 -0.92 6.20
C CYS A 65 12.73 -2.25 6.61
N THR A 66 12.08 -2.27 7.76
CA THR A 66 11.41 -3.45 8.32
C THR A 66 10.05 -3.09 8.86
N TRP A 67 9.14 -4.06 8.90
CA TRP A 67 7.84 -3.94 9.55
C TRP A 67 7.65 -5.07 10.54
N LEU A 68 6.77 -4.90 11.52
CA LEU A 68 6.37 -5.97 12.42
C LEU A 68 5.40 -6.89 11.68
N LEU A 69 5.66 -8.21 11.73
CA LEU A 69 4.82 -9.21 11.10
C LEU A 69 3.38 -9.11 11.61
N SER A 70 3.19 -8.92 12.92
CA SER A 70 1.86 -8.79 13.52
C SER A 70 1.07 -7.61 12.96
N ASP A 71 1.74 -6.48 12.73
CA ASP A 71 1.10 -5.25 12.25
C ASP A 71 0.70 -5.40 10.78
N VAL A 72 1.53 -6.06 9.97
CA VAL A 72 1.20 -6.36 8.58
C VAL A 72 0.07 -7.38 8.49
N LEU A 73 0.08 -8.43 9.31
CA LEU A 73 -1.02 -9.40 9.38
C LEU A 73 -2.33 -8.75 9.83
N TRP A 74 -2.28 -7.88 10.83
CA TRP A 74 -3.44 -7.10 11.29
C TRP A 74 -4.02 -6.25 10.16
N TRP A 75 -3.14 -5.58 9.41
CA TRP A 75 -3.51 -4.77 8.27
C TRP A 75 -4.15 -5.59 7.14
N VAL A 76 -3.56 -6.76 6.82
CA VAL A 76 -4.08 -7.66 5.77
C VAL A 76 -5.48 -8.16 6.11
N ARG A 77 -5.76 -8.41 7.39
CA ARG A 77 -7.09 -8.85 7.85
C ARG A 77 -8.12 -7.73 7.88
N ASN A 78 -7.68 -6.50 8.17
CA ASN A 78 -8.54 -5.32 8.26
C ASN A 78 -7.97 -4.17 7.42
N PRO A 79 -7.98 -4.28 6.07
CA PRO A 79 -7.50 -3.19 5.24
C PRO A 79 -8.45 -2.00 5.42
N PRO A 80 -7.95 -0.81 5.78
CA PRO A 80 -8.80 0.36 5.89
C PRO A 80 -9.42 0.68 4.53
N ALA A 81 -10.71 0.99 4.53
CA ALA A 81 -11.40 1.50 3.35
C ALA A 81 -10.88 2.91 3.06
N ILE A 82 -9.88 3.02 2.20
CA ILE A 82 -9.28 4.31 1.82
C ILE A 82 -10.02 4.81 0.59
N ASN A 83 -10.92 5.77 0.80
CA ASN A 83 -11.46 6.55 -0.31
C ASN A 83 -10.32 7.35 -0.95
N ASN A 84 -10.30 7.35 -2.28
CA ASN A 84 -9.40 8.16 -3.12
C ASN A 84 -7.99 7.59 -3.30
N ILE A 85 -7.91 6.54 -4.12
CA ILE A 85 -6.67 6.00 -4.65
C ILE A 85 -6.77 6.11 -6.17
N ILE A 86 -5.79 6.77 -6.79
CA ILE A 86 -5.66 6.82 -8.24
C ILE A 86 -5.44 5.39 -8.71
N ASN A 87 -6.47 4.81 -9.32
CA ASN A 87 -6.38 3.50 -9.96
C ASN A 87 -5.34 3.61 -11.09
N PRO A 88 -4.27 2.81 -11.13
CA PRO A 88 -3.31 2.81 -12.24
C PRO A 88 -4.00 2.55 -13.60
N HIS A 89 -5.16 1.89 -13.59
CA HIS A 89 -6.00 1.68 -14.77
C HIS A 89 -6.70 2.97 -15.27
N GLN A 90 -6.95 3.95 -14.39
CA GLN A 90 -7.41 5.28 -14.79
C GLN A 90 -6.27 6.07 -15.43
N ARG A 91 -5.04 5.96 -14.92
CA ARG A 91 -3.86 6.65 -15.48
C ARG A 91 -3.54 6.23 -16.92
N ALA A 92 -3.71 4.95 -17.25
CA ALA A 92 -3.57 4.45 -18.61
C ALA A 92 -4.68 4.98 -19.54
N LYS A 93 -5.93 5.05 -19.04
CA LYS A 93 -7.06 5.68 -19.76
C LYS A 93 -6.83 7.18 -19.97
N ASP A 94 -6.29 7.89 -18.98
CA ASP A 94 -6.01 9.33 -19.06
C ASP A 94 -4.86 9.64 -20.04
N LYS A 95 -3.82 8.79 -20.10
CA LYS A 95 -2.78 8.87 -21.14
C LYS A 95 -3.36 8.67 -22.53
N LYS A 96 -4.22 7.67 -22.72
CA LYS A 96 -4.88 7.38 -24.01
C LYS A 96 -5.79 8.55 -24.44
N LYS A 97 -6.60 9.08 -23.52
CA LYS A 97 -7.50 10.22 -23.74
C LYS A 97 -6.77 11.53 -24.05
N ARG A 98 -5.57 11.73 -23.48
CA ARG A 98 -4.70 12.87 -23.80
C ARG A 98 -4.04 12.72 -25.18
N GLN A 99 -3.62 11.51 -25.56
CA GLN A 99 -3.07 11.22 -26.89
C GLN A 99 -4.11 11.44 -28.00
N GLU A 100 -5.36 11.03 -27.77
CA GLU A 100 -6.49 11.22 -28.70
C GLU A 100 -6.81 12.70 -28.93
N ARG A 101 -6.78 13.54 -27.87
CA ARG A 101 -6.98 14.99 -27.97
C ARG A 101 -5.86 15.74 -28.70
N ILE A 102 -4.62 15.26 -28.60
CA ILE A 102 -3.49 15.85 -29.33
C ILE A 102 -3.55 15.42 -30.81
N GLY A 103 -4.06 14.22 -31.11
CA GLY A 103 -4.29 13.74 -32.47
C GLY A 103 -5.44 14.43 -33.21
N THR A 104 -6.40 15.07 -32.53
CA THR A 104 -7.50 15.81 -33.18
C THR A 104 -7.11 17.22 -33.64
N CYS A 105 -5.93 17.72 -33.25
CA CYS A 105 -5.44 19.04 -33.68
C CYS A 105 -4.55 19.01 -34.95
N VAL A 106 -4.36 17.84 -35.59
CA VAL A 106 -3.53 17.70 -36.81
C VAL A 106 -4.39 17.53 -38.08
N GLU A 107 -5.69 17.75 -38.01
CA GLU A 107 -6.57 17.75 -39.19
C GLU A 107 -7.36 19.07 -39.29
N TYR A 108 -6.67 20.21 -39.34
CA TYR A 108 -7.27 21.46 -39.82
C TYR A 108 -6.21 22.43 -40.37
N THR A 109 -5.28 21.94 -41.19
CA THR A 109 -4.51 22.78 -42.11
C THR A 109 -4.20 21.98 -43.36
N GLY A 110 -5.00 22.16 -44.42
CA GLY A 110 -4.71 21.55 -45.71
C GLY A 110 -5.79 21.81 -46.77
N ALA A 111 -5.63 22.96 -47.45
CA ALA A 111 -6.05 23.30 -48.82
C ALA A 111 -7.54 23.36 -49.16
#